data_AF-A0A7X3ZLM9-F1
#
_entry.id   AF-A0A7X3ZLM9-F1
#
_cell.length_a   1.000
_cell.length_b   1.000
_cell.length_c   1.000
_cell.angle_alpha   90.00
_cell.angle_beta   90.00
_cell.angle_gamma   90.00
#
_symmetry.space_group_name_H-M   'P 1'
#
loop_
_entity.id
_entity.type
_entity.pdbx_description
1 polymer ?
#
loop_
_entity_poly.entity_id
_entity_poly.type
_entity_poly.pdbx_seq_one_letter_code
_entity_poly.pdbx_strand_id
1 'polypeptide(L)'
;MNYDQVLNELETLATETFSLWDHNRVGFQWRHYTWNHTMRVRAMSMELGRREGGDVKLLEVAGTLHDITKRYDGVILTDDNGKRILDHNGFWLNEMLTPARNNVVTELYDKHNLHGKVHHESGAVITENILGMYDFEPAFVEAATSVVLAHLKPMNLTAEDFKLLYGSIENQILYDADTMDPNIGYTGFFRNIHIHAYFALQRGNFDLEEYVRNLPRWINSKQEFVDKLLTESSREVAQARQDRNQQLFAQMVGELEDMEINRKYGLLGVIEYFVSETEDPHFLNQLEYLKCEWLPLRKQWAAEEENSASERERAEASINRVSEFLTLLEQEGQGEI
;
A
#
# COMPACT_ATOMS: atom_id res chain seq x y z
N MET A 1 -8.72 28.54 -11.08
CA MET A 1 -8.85 27.53 -10.01
C MET A 1 -7.80 27.75 -8.91
N ASN A 2 -8.18 27.65 -7.63
CA ASN A 2 -7.23 27.56 -6.52
C ASN A 2 -6.82 26.08 -6.36
N TYR A 3 -5.63 25.71 -6.81
CA TYR A 3 -5.22 24.30 -6.87
C TYR A 3 -5.16 23.63 -5.49
N ASP A 4 -4.54 24.27 -4.50
CA ASP A 4 -4.37 23.68 -3.17
C ASP A 4 -5.71 23.41 -2.49
N GLN A 5 -6.67 24.33 -2.68
CA GLN A 5 -8.04 24.13 -2.21
C GLN A 5 -8.71 22.95 -2.91
N VAL A 6 -8.65 22.88 -4.24
CA VAL A 6 -9.27 21.78 -4.99
C VAL A 6 -8.65 20.44 -4.63
N LEU A 7 -7.32 20.37 -4.50
CA LEU A 7 -6.64 19.16 -4.07
C LEU A 7 -7.10 18.70 -2.69
N ASN A 8 -7.24 19.61 -1.73
CA ASN A 8 -7.78 19.30 -0.41
C ASN A 8 -9.24 18.79 -0.45
N GLU A 9 -10.06 19.38 -1.32
CA GLU A 9 -11.42 18.89 -1.56
C GLU A 9 -11.44 17.48 -2.17
N LEU A 10 -10.52 17.16 -3.10
CA LEU A 10 -10.37 15.82 -3.66
C LEU A 10 -9.91 14.79 -2.61
N GLU A 11 -8.95 15.15 -1.75
CA GLU A 11 -8.50 14.29 -0.63
C GLU A 11 -9.63 14.01 0.37
N THR A 12 -10.41 15.05 0.68
CA THR A 12 -11.58 14.95 1.56
C THR A 12 -12.61 14.02 0.93
N LEU A 13 -12.92 14.22 -0.35
CA LEU A 13 -13.84 13.37 -1.08
C LEU A 13 -13.39 11.90 -1.11
N ALA A 14 -12.10 11.63 -1.36
CA ALA A 14 -11.57 10.27 -1.37
C ALA A 14 -11.70 9.61 0.00
N THR A 15 -11.29 10.31 1.05
CA THR A 15 -11.36 9.83 2.44
C THR A 15 -12.81 9.56 2.86
N GLU A 16 -13.72 10.49 2.57
CA GLU A 16 -15.16 10.33 2.81
C GLU A 16 -15.72 9.12 2.05
N THR A 17 -15.38 8.99 0.77
CA THR A 17 -15.82 7.88 -0.08
C THR A 17 -15.40 6.54 0.52
N PHE A 18 -14.16 6.40 0.96
CA PHE A 18 -13.67 5.16 1.55
C PHE A 18 -14.40 4.77 2.86
N SER A 19 -14.99 5.74 3.55
CA SER A 19 -15.76 5.54 4.78
C SER A 19 -17.23 5.12 4.56
N LEU A 20 -17.74 5.11 3.32
CA LEU A 20 -19.16 4.88 3.05
C LEU A 20 -19.61 3.43 3.26
N TRP A 21 -18.70 2.47 3.37
CA TRP A 21 -18.99 1.06 3.63
C TRP A 21 -18.88 0.73 5.12
N ASP A 22 -19.85 -0.03 5.64
CA ASP A 22 -19.81 -0.48 7.03
C ASP A 22 -18.76 -1.57 7.26
N HIS A 23 -18.46 -2.36 6.23
CA HIS A 23 -17.40 -3.37 6.26
C HIS A 23 -16.08 -2.72 6.65
N ASN A 24 -15.49 -3.18 7.75
CA ASN A 24 -14.12 -2.80 8.06
C ASN A 24 -13.16 -3.48 7.08
N ARG A 25 -13.19 -4.81 7.02
CA ARG A 25 -12.24 -5.63 6.25
C ARG A 25 -12.93 -6.54 5.25
N VAL A 26 -12.41 -6.58 4.02
CA VAL A 26 -12.83 -7.49 2.95
C VAL A 26 -11.59 -8.01 2.23
N GLY A 27 -11.41 -9.33 2.24
CA GLY A 27 -10.22 -9.98 1.68
C GLY A 27 -8.93 -9.42 2.25
N PHE A 28 -8.13 -8.78 1.39
CA PHE A 28 -6.81 -8.23 1.73
C PHE A 28 -6.82 -6.71 1.98
N GLN A 29 -8.01 -6.12 2.15
CA GLN A 29 -8.19 -4.69 2.34
C GLN A 29 -8.99 -4.42 3.62
N TRP A 30 -8.62 -3.36 4.34
CA TRP A 30 -9.36 -2.85 5.49
C TRP A 30 -9.60 -1.35 5.34
N ARG A 31 -10.42 -0.75 6.21
CA ARG A 31 -10.91 0.61 6.04
C ARG A 31 -9.78 1.63 5.91
N HIS A 32 -8.87 1.69 6.87
CA HIS A 32 -7.76 2.64 6.80
C HIS A 32 -6.68 2.28 5.79
N TYR A 33 -6.67 1.04 5.27
CA TYR A 33 -5.70 0.65 4.24
C TYR A 33 -5.84 1.50 2.99
N THR A 34 -7.06 1.66 2.47
CA THR A 34 -7.29 2.28 1.15
C THR A 34 -6.77 3.71 1.11
N TRP A 35 -7.05 4.52 2.14
CA TRP A 35 -6.52 5.88 2.20
C TRP A 35 -5.00 5.91 2.44
N ASN A 36 -4.49 5.13 3.38
CA ASN A 36 -3.05 5.08 3.66
C ASN A 36 -2.25 4.63 2.42
N HIS A 37 -2.76 3.67 1.66
CA HIS A 37 -2.22 3.22 0.37
C HIS A 37 -2.26 4.33 -0.67
N THR A 38 -3.42 4.98 -0.84
CA THR A 38 -3.60 6.12 -1.76
C THR A 38 -2.53 7.19 -1.55
N MET A 39 -2.30 7.58 -0.29
CA MET A 39 -1.31 8.59 0.06
C MET A 39 0.13 8.18 -0.28
N ARG A 40 0.51 6.93 0.00
CA ARG A 40 1.86 6.42 -0.31
C ARG A 40 2.08 6.28 -1.81
N VAL A 41 1.09 5.79 -2.56
CA VAL A 41 1.14 5.68 -4.02
C VAL A 41 1.25 7.06 -4.66
N ARG A 42 0.46 8.04 -4.21
CA ARG A 42 0.57 9.42 -4.66
C ARG A 42 1.96 9.99 -4.40
N ALA A 43 2.48 9.86 -3.18
CA ALA A 43 3.79 10.40 -2.83
C ALA A 43 4.91 9.78 -3.69
N MET A 44 4.89 8.46 -3.86
CA MET A 44 5.83 7.75 -4.74
C MET A 44 5.68 8.18 -6.21
N SER A 45 4.45 8.35 -6.70
CA SER A 45 4.19 8.80 -8.06
C SER A 45 4.76 10.20 -8.31
N MET A 46 4.59 11.12 -7.37
CA MET A 46 5.16 12.47 -7.46
C MET A 46 6.69 12.43 -7.50
N GLU A 47 7.32 11.58 -6.70
CA GLU A 47 8.78 11.45 -6.69
C GLU A 47 9.32 10.84 -7.99
N LEU A 48 8.73 9.75 -8.48
CA LEU A 48 9.07 9.16 -9.77
C LEU A 48 8.83 10.15 -10.91
N GLY A 49 7.75 10.93 -10.85
CA GLY A 49 7.47 12.02 -11.79
C GLY A 49 8.61 13.04 -11.87
N ARG A 50 9.19 13.43 -10.73
CA ARG A 50 10.37 14.33 -10.72
C ARG A 50 11.59 13.70 -11.37
N ARG A 51 11.80 12.39 -11.22
CA ARG A 51 12.96 11.67 -11.77
C ARG A 51 12.84 11.39 -13.27
N GLU A 52 11.67 10.99 -13.71
CA GLU A 52 11.38 10.61 -15.10
C GLU A 52 10.95 11.81 -15.96
N GLY A 53 10.79 13.00 -15.36
CA GLY A 53 10.35 14.20 -16.06
C GLY A 53 8.86 14.19 -16.42
N GLY A 54 8.04 13.47 -15.65
CA GLY A 54 6.58 13.46 -15.80
C GLY A 54 5.90 14.68 -15.17
N ASP A 55 4.63 14.89 -15.50
CA ASP A 55 3.82 15.93 -14.87
C ASP A 55 3.46 15.56 -13.42
N VAL A 56 4.21 16.12 -12.47
CA VAL A 56 4.03 15.89 -11.03
C VAL A 56 2.63 16.29 -10.56
N LYS A 57 2.03 17.34 -11.12
CA LYS A 57 0.70 17.82 -10.73
C LYS A 57 -0.38 16.86 -11.21
N LEU A 58 -0.22 16.34 -12.42
CA LEU A 58 -1.08 15.29 -12.97
C LEU A 58 -1.01 14.02 -12.12
N LEU A 59 0.20 13.57 -11.77
CA LEU A 59 0.43 12.40 -10.93
C LEU A 59 -0.10 12.58 -9.50
N GLU A 60 -0.05 13.79 -8.96
CA GLU A 60 -0.62 14.13 -7.67
C GLU A 60 -2.14 13.93 -7.66
N VAL A 61 -2.84 14.50 -8.65
CA VAL A 61 -4.30 14.38 -8.77
C VAL A 61 -4.73 12.95 -9.09
N ALA A 62 -4.09 12.31 -10.08
CA ALA A 62 -4.42 10.95 -10.47
C ALA A 62 -4.11 9.96 -9.34
N GLY A 63 -2.98 10.13 -8.64
CA GLY A 63 -2.62 9.34 -7.47
C GLY A 63 -3.64 9.45 -6.33
N THR A 64 -4.25 10.61 -6.12
CA THR A 64 -5.34 10.78 -5.12
C THR A 64 -6.63 10.05 -5.52
N LEU A 65 -6.92 9.91 -6.81
CA LEU A 65 -8.20 9.39 -7.31
C LEU A 65 -8.14 7.96 -7.85
N HIS A 66 -6.95 7.37 -8.04
CA HIS A 66 -6.81 6.10 -8.76
C HIS A 66 -7.67 4.97 -8.21
N ASP A 67 -7.77 4.90 -6.88
CA ASP A 67 -8.49 3.87 -6.14
C ASP A 67 -9.86 4.37 -5.62
N ILE A 68 -10.41 5.48 -6.12
CA ILE A 68 -11.63 6.12 -5.59
C ILE A 68 -12.85 5.18 -5.57
N THR A 69 -12.90 4.21 -6.48
CA THR A 69 -13.95 3.18 -6.54
C THR A 69 -13.52 1.82 -5.97
N LYS A 70 -12.33 1.72 -5.37
CA LYS A 70 -11.78 0.44 -4.88
C LYS A 70 -12.68 -0.28 -3.90
N ARG A 71 -13.38 0.47 -3.05
CA ARG A 71 -14.26 -0.08 -2.00
C ARG A 71 -15.51 -0.78 -2.52
N TYR A 72 -15.81 -0.68 -3.83
CA TYR A 72 -16.80 -1.53 -4.47
C TYR A 72 -16.30 -2.98 -4.68
N ASP A 73 -14.98 -3.21 -4.68
CA ASP A 73 -14.40 -4.55 -4.80
C ASP A 73 -14.65 -5.36 -3.50
N GLY A 74 -15.47 -6.40 -3.62
CA GLY A 74 -15.78 -7.35 -2.57
C GLY A 74 -14.82 -8.54 -2.51
N VAL A 75 -15.34 -9.69 -2.08
CA VAL A 75 -14.57 -10.92 -2.04
C VAL A 75 -14.22 -11.37 -3.46
N ILE A 76 -12.98 -11.81 -3.68
CA ILE A 76 -12.54 -12.35 -4.96
C ILE A 76 -13.35 -13.60 -5.29
N LEU A 77 -13.95 -13.64 -6.48
CA LEU A 77 -14.73 -14.78 -6.94
C LEU A 77 -13.82 -15.98 -7.28
N THR A 78 -14.27 -17.17 -6.90
CA THR A 78 -13.60 -18.44 -7.21
C THR A 78 -14.55 -19.44 -7.86
N ASP A 79 -14.02 -20.29 -8.73
CA ASP A 79 -14.74 -21.42 -9.30
C ASP A 79 -14.91 -22.58 -8.30
N ASP A 80 -15.59 -23.66 -8.73
CA ASP A 80 -15.86 -24.85 -7.91
C ASP A 80 -14.58 -25.57 -7.43
N ASN A 81 -13.42 -25.29 -8.03
CA ASN A 81 -12.12 -25.83 -7.64
C ASN A 81 -11.31 -24.85 -6.76
N GLY A 82 -11.90 -23.72 -6.38
CA GLY A 82 -11.23 -22.67 -5.60
C GLY A 82 -10.25 -21.82 -6.42
N LYS A 83 -10.26 -21.91 -7.76
CA LYS A 83 -9.43 -21.07 -8.62
C LYS A 83 -10.10 -19.73 -8.84
N ARG A 84 -9.32 -18.64 -8.78
CA ARG A 84 -9.82 -17.27 -9.03
C ARG A 84 -10.43 -17.14 -10.44
N ILE A 85 -11.60 -16.52 -10.51
CA ILE A 85 -12.28 -16.21 -11.77
C ILE A 85 -11.68 -14.92 -12.35
N LEU A 86 -11.38 -14.94 -13.64
CA LEU A 86 -10.78 -13.83 -14.37
C LEU A 86 -11.75 -13.31 -15.44
N ASP A 87 -11.68 -12.02 -15.75
CA ASP A 87 -12.30 -11.47 -16.95
C ASP A 87 -11.46 -11.75 -18.22
N HIS A 88 -11.92 -11.27 -19.37
CA HIS A 88 -11.22 -11.44 -20.65
C HIS A 88 -9.83 -10.78 -20.70
N ASN A 89 -9.58 -9.77 -19.86
CA ASN A 89 -8.32 -9.04 -19.74
C ASN A 89 -7.37 -9.65 -18.69
N GLY A 90 -7.84 -10.66 -17.95
CA GLY A 90 -7.08 -11.34 -16.90
C GLY A 90 -7.20 -10.69 -15.53
N PHE A 91 -8.13 -9.75 -15.32
CA PHE A 91 -8.41 -9.16 -14.02
C PHE A 91 -9.27 -10.06 -13.15
N TRP A 92 -9.03 -10.04 -11.84
CA TRP A 92 -9.83 -10.81 -10.88
C TRP A 92 -11.21 -10.20 -10.77
N LEU A 93 -12.24 -11.04 -10.92
CA LEU A 93 -13.60 -10.62 -10.63
C LEU A 93 -13.85 -10.68 -9.12
N ASN A 94 -14.54 -9.67 -8.61
CA ASN A 94 -14.93 -9.57 -7.21
C ASN A 94 -16.45 -9.55 -7.11
N GLU A 95 -16.98 -9.98 -5.97
CA GLU A 95 -18.31 -9.57 -5.54
C GLU A 95 -18.40 -8.04 -5.54
N MET A 96 -19.56 -7.48 -5.84
CA MET A 96 -19.75 -6.04 -5.67
C MET A 96 -20.25 -5.76 -4.26
N LEU A 97 -19.61 -4.80 -3.57
CA LEU A 97 -20.11 -4.26 -2.32
C LEU A 97 -20.95 -3.01 -2.57
N THR A 98 -22.14 -2.96 -1.96
CA THR A 98 -22.96 -1.74 -1.94
C THR A 98 -22.53 -0.83 -0.78
N PRO A 99 -22.34 0.48 -1.01
CA PRO A 99 -22.06 1.41 0.08
C PRO A 99 -23.28 1.54 1.00
N ALA A 100 -23.04 1.77 2.30
CA ALA A 100 -24.09 1.96 3.30
C ALA A 100 -24.61 3.40 3.35
N ARG A 101 -23.85 4.33 2.74
CA ARG A 101 -24.09 5.77 2.69
C ARG A 101 -23.79 6.27 1.27
N ASN A 102 -24.22 7.48 0.95
CA ASN A 102 -24.03 8.07 -0.37
C ASN A 102 -23.24 9.38 -0.32
N ASN A 103 -22.52 9.65 -1.40
CA ASN A 103 -21.95 10.93 -1.76
C ASN A 103 -21.93 11.08 -3.30
N VAL A 104 -21.31 12.15 -3.80
CA VAL A 104 -21.20 12.41 -5.25
C VAL A 104 -20.55 11.27 -6.04
N VAL A 105 -19.57 10.55 -5.48
CA VAL A 105 -18.94 9.40 -6.16
C VAL A 105 -19.95 8.28 -6.35
N THR A 106 -20.71 7.94 -5.30
CA THR A 106 -21.74 6.88 -5.41
C THR A 106 -22.86 7.26 -6.37
N GLU A 107 -23.25 8.53 -6.41
CA GLU A 107 -24.26 9.03 -7.34
C GLU A 107 -23.78 8.95 -8.79
N LEU A 108 -22.53 9.33 -9.06
CA LEU A 108 -21.91 9.21 -10.37
C LEU A 108 -21.73 7.75 -10.79
N TYR A 109 -21.40 6.88 -9.84
CA TYR A 109 -21.23 5.45 -10.08
C TYR A 109 -22.52 4.81 -10.61
N ASP A 110 -23.65 5.12 -9.96
CA ASP A 110 -24.97 4.63 -10.37
C ASP A 110 -25.42 5.30 -11.68
N LYS A 111 -25.26 6.62 -11.80
CA LYS A 111 -25.64 7.39 -13.00
C LYS A 111 -24.99 6.86 -14.27
N HIS A 112 -23.72 6.45 -14.18
CA HIS A 112 -22.94 5.92 -15.31
C HIS A 112 -23.00 4.40 -15.45
N ASN A 113 -23.84 3.72 -14.65
CA ASN A 113 -24.02 2.26 -14.67
C ASN A 113 -22.70 1.50 -14.51
N LEU A 114 -21.84 1.92 -13.58
CA LEU A 114 -20.50 1.35 -13.40
C LEU A 114 -20.49 0.02 -12.66
N HIS A 115 -21.66 -0.53 -12.33
CA HIS A 115 -21.81 -1.82 -11.68
C HIS A 115 -21.07 -2.96 -12.40
N GLY A 116 -20.22 -3.68 -11.67
CA GLY A 116 -19.46 -4.82 -12.19
C GLY A 116 -18.20 -4.45 -12.98
N LYS A 117 -17.86 -3.15 -13.06
CA LYS A 117 -16.59 -2.68 -13.61
C LYS A 117 -15.47 -2.81 -12.58
N VAL A 118 -14.27 -3.15 -13.05
CA VAL A 118 -13.07 -3.15 -12.21
C VAL A 118 -12.75 -1.70 -11.83
N HIS A 119 -12.26 -1.47 -10.61
CA HIS A 119 -12.02 -0.12 -10.07
C HIS A 119 -11.19 0.81 -10.97
N HIS A 120 -10.20 0.33 -11.74
CA HIS A 120 -9.50 1.20 -12.70
C HIS A 120 -10.41 1.77 -13.81
N GLU A 121 -11.36 0.99 -14.34
CA GLU A 121 -12.31 1.44 -15.35
C GLU A 121 -13.33 2.40 -14.74
N SER A 122 -13.94 2.01 -13.62
CA SER A 122 -14.95 2.84 -12.97
C SER A 122 -14.33 4.11 -12.37
N GLY A 123 -13.15 4.00 -11.78
CA GLY A 123 -12.37 5.11 -11.23
C GLY A 123 -11.98 6.14 -12.29
N ALA A 124 -11.66 5.70 -13.51
CA ALA A 124 -11.37 6.62 -14.63
C ALA A 124 -12.62 7.45 -15.01
N VAL A 125 -13.80 6.81 -15.10
CA VAL A 125 -15.06 7.53 -15.37
C VAL A 125 -15.40 8.49 -14.24
N ILE A 126 -15.25 8.08 -12.98
CA ILE A 126 -15.46 8.97 -11.82
C ILE A 126 -14.49 10.15 -11.87
N THR A 127 -13.20 9.90 -12.16
CA THR A 127 -12.16 10.94 -12.26
C THR A 127 -12.52 11.99 -13.31
N GLU A 128 -12.92 11.56 -14.50
CA GLU A 128 -13.36 12.49 -15.57
C GLU A 128 -14.47 13.42 -15.09
N ASN A 129 -15.49 12.85 -14.46
CA ASN A 129 -16.67 13.60 -14.02
C ASN A 129 -16.36 14.52 -12.84
N ILE A 130 -15.59 14.05 -11.85
CA ILE A 130 -15.21 14.85 -10.68
C ILE A 130 -14.31 16.02 -11.10
N LEU A 131 -13.27 15.77 -11.90
CA LEU A 131 -12.39 16.84 -12.36
C LEU A 131 -13.11 17.84 -13.27
N GLY A 132 -14.09 17.38 -14.06
CA GLY A 132 -14.95 18.24 -14.87
C GLY A 132 -15.90 19.15 -14.06
N MET A 133 -16.06 18.93 -12.74
CA MET A 133 -16.77 19.85 -11.84
C MET A 133 -15.91 21.06 -11.43
N TYR A 134 -14.61 21.02 -11.72
CA TYR A 134 -13.64 22.06 -11.42
C TYR A 134 -13.12 22.72 -12.71
N ASP A 135 -12.47 23.88 -12.58
CA ASP A 135 -11.88 24.62 -13.71
C ASP A 135 -10.53 24.01 -14.18
N PHE A 136 -10.42 22.68 -14.28
CA PHE A 136 -9.27 22.04 -14.94
C PHE A 136 -9.39 22.15 -16.46
N GLU A 137 -8.26 22.30 -17.15
CA GLU A 137 -8.23 22.26 -18.62
C GLU A 137 -8.68 20.88 -19.13
N PRO A 138 -9.47 20.79 -20.22
CA PRO A 138 -9.96 19.51 -20.73
C PRO A 138 -8.86 18.48 -21.00
N ALA A 139 -7.70 18.91 -21.50
CA ALA A 139 -6.55 18.04 -21.75
C ALA A 139 -5.95 17.47 -20.45
N PHE A 140 -6.02 18.21 -19.33
CA PHE A 140 -5.59 17.72 -18.03
C PHE A 140 -6.55 16.66 -17.50
N VAL A 141 -7.86 16.88 -17.64
CA VAL A 141 -8.90 15.90 -17.27
C VAL A 141 -8.70 14.60 -18.04
N GLU A 142 -8.54 14.68 -19.38
CA GLU A 142 -8.29 13.52 -20.23
C GLU A 142 -7.03 12.75 -19.82
N ALA A 143 -5.94 13.48 -19.55
CA ALA A 143 -4.69 12.87 -19.09
C ALA A 143 -4.87 12.18 -17.72
N ALA A 144 -5.54 12.82 -16.76
CA ALA A 144 -5.75 12.25 -15.42
C ALA A 144 -6.62 10.98 -15.49
N THR A 145 -7.68 11.02 -16.29
CA THR A 145 -8.53 9.86 -16.59
C THR A 145 -7.73 8.73 -17.23
N SER A 146 -6.83 9.04 -18.17
CA SER A 146 -5.96 8.03 -18.80
C SER A 146 -4.99 7.40 -17.81
N VAL A 147 -4.38 8.20 -16.94
CA VAL A 147 -3.45 7.73 -15.90
C VAL A 147 -4.18 6.82 -14.91
N VAL A 148 -5.37 7.20 -14.44
CA VAL A 148 -6.21 6.36 -13.59
C VAL A 148 -6.67 5.10 -14.32
N LEU A 149 -7.00 5.15 -15.60
CA LEU A 149 -7.36 3.93 -16.34
C LEU A 149 -6.17 2.95 -16.43
N ALA A 150 -4.94 3.45 -16.56
CA ALA A 150 -3.76 2.63 -16.81
C ALA A 150 -3.10 2.05 -15.54
N HIS A 151 -3.54 2.42 -14.33
CA HIS A 151 -2.87 1.98 -13.10
C HIS A 151 -2.97 0.46 -12.84
N LEU A 152 -3.87 -0.25 -13.53
CA LEU A 152 -3.85 -1.71 -13.60
C LEU A 152 -3.48 -2.20 -14.99
N LYS A 153 -2.55 -3.16 -15.06
CA LYS A 153 -2.06 -3.74 -16.31
C LYS A 153 -2.79 -5.04 -16.65
N PRO A 154 -3.51 -5.11 -17.79
CA PRO A 154 -4.08 -6.36 -18.29
C PRO A 154 -3.01 -7.42 -18.52
N MET A 155 -3.36 -8.69 -18.30
CA MET A 155 -2.42 -9.80 -18.52
C MET A 155 -2.17 -10.09 -20.00
N ASN A 156 -3.15 -9.79 -20.86
CA ASN A 156 -3.19 -10.18 -22.27
C ASN A 156 -3.01 -8.98 -23.21
N LEU A 157 -2.09 -8.08 -22.92
CA LEU A 157 -1.84 -6.92 -23.78
C LEU A 157 -1.09 -7.31 -25.07
N THR A 158 -1.58 -6.82 -26.20
CA THR A 158 -0.79 -6.77 -27.44
C THR A 158 0.28 -5.67 -27.35
N ALA A 159 1.26 -5.68 -28.26
CA ALA A 159 2.26 -4.63 -28.32
C ALA A 159 1.63 -3.27 -28.67
N GLU A 160 0.61 -3.27 -29.53
CA GLU A 160 -0.16 -2.08 -29.88
C GLU A 160 -0.93 -1.53 -28.67
N ASP A 161 -1.65 -2.39 -27.94
CA ASP A 161 -2.43 -1.98 -26.76
C ASP A 161 -1.52 -1.48 -25.63
N PHE A 162 -0.36 -2.12 -25.44
CA PHE A 162 0.64 -1.66 -24.49
C PHE A 162 1.13 -0.25 -24.83
N LYS A 163 1.44 0.01 -26.11
CA LYS A 163 1.86 1.35 -26.55
C LYS A 163 0.75 2.39 -26.39
N LEU A 164 -0.50 1.99 -26.57
CA LEU A 164 -1.65 2.87 -26.38
C LEU A 164 -1.84 3.24 -24.90
N LEU A 165 -1.81 2.25 -24.00
CA LEU A 165 -2.07 2.46 -22.58
C LEU A 165 -0.87 3.01 -21.81
N TYR A 166 0.35 2.63 -22.18
CA TYR A 166 1.57 3.00 -21.46
C TYR A 166 2.52 3.87 -22.30
N GLY A 167 1.99 4.53 -23.34
CA GLY A 167 2.77 5.44 -24.18
C GLY A 167 3.17 6.74 -23.47
N SER A 168 2.38 7.19 -22.48
CA SER A 168 2.73 8.29 -21.58
C SER A 168 3.54 7.78 -20.39
N ILE A 169 4.46 8.61 -19.91
CA ILE A 169 5.30 8.28 -18.76
C ILE A 169 4.48 8.27 -17.46
N GLU A 170 3.47 9.12 -17.33
CA GLU A 170 2.61 9.20 -16.15
C GLU A 170 1.77 7.93 -15.95
N ASN A 171 1.29 7.33 -17.04
CA ASN A 171 0.58 6.04 -16.99
C ASN A 171 1.49 4.92 -16.47
N GLN A 172 2.78 4.94 -16.84
CA GLN A 172 3.77 3.99 -16.35
C GLN A 172 4.12 4.23 -14.88
N ILE A 173 4.32 5.49 -14.49
CA ILE A 173 4.69 5.88 -13.13
C ILE A 173 3.61 5.46 -12.13
N LEU A 174 2.34 5.78 -12.39
CA LEU A 174 1.28 5.44 -11.44
C LEU A 174 1.11 3.92 -11.32
N TYR A 175 1.17 3.19 -12.43
CA TYR A 175 1.16 1.72 -12.40
C TYR A 175 2.32 1.15 -11.57
N ASP A 176 3.53 1.67 -11.75
CA ASP A 176 4.69 1.21 -11.00
C ASP A 176 4.56 1.51 -9.50
N ALA A 177 4.16 2.74 -9.14
CA ALA A 177 3.97 3.16 -7.76
C ALA A 177 2.89 2.32 -7.04
N ASP A 178 1.74 2.09 -7.70
CA ASP A 178 0.65 1.25 -7.20
C ASP A 178 1.08 -0.22 -7.06
N THR A 179 1.89 -0.71 -8.00
CA THR A 179 2.43 -2.07 -7.94
C THR A 179 3.43 -2.24 -6.79
N MET A 180 4.27 -1.23 -6.54
CA MET A 180 5.32 -1.27 -5.53
C MET A 180 4.76 -1.23 -4.11
N ASP A 181 3.88 -0.27 -3.79
CA ASP A 181 3.43 -0.02 -2.42
C ASP A 181 2.93 -1.26 -1.64
N PRO A 182 2.08 -2.14 -2.21
CA PRO A 182 1.58 -3.32 -1.51
C PRO A 182 2.49 -4.56 -1.60
N ASN A 183 3.58 -4.51 -2.38
CA ASN A 183 4.37 -5.70 -2.72
C ASN A 183 5.85 -5.62 -2.37
N ILE A 184 6.45 -4.44 -2.40
CA ILE A 184 7.90 -4.23 -2.33
C ILE A 184 8.22 -3.27 -1.19
N GLY A 185 9.30 -3.54 -0.45
CA GLY A 185 9.74 -2.70 0.66
C GLY A 185 8.98 -2.91 1.97
N TYR A 186 9.17 -1.96 2.89
CA TYR A 186 8.61 -1.98 4.24
C TYR A 186 7.11 -1.69 4.27
N THR A 187 6.56 -0.95 3.29
CA THR A 187 5.10 -0.79 3.15
C THR A 187 4.43 -2.10 2.75
N GLY A 188 5.06 -2.86 1.86
CA GLY A 188 4.66 -4.22 1.49
C GLY A 188 4.75 -5.18 2.68
N PHE A 189 5.78 -5.06 3.52
CA PHE A 189 5.92 -5.82 4.76
C PHE A 189 4.81 -5.50 5.76
N PHE A 190 4.56 -4.21 6.03
CA PHE A 190 3.48 -3.75 6.89
C PHE A 190 2.14 -4.34 6.46
N ARG A 191 1.85 -4.31 5.16
CA ARG A 191 0.64 -4.92 4.61
C ARG A 191 0.64 -6.44 4.81
N ASN A 192 1.78 -7.11 4.56
CA ASN A 192 1.90 -8.55 4.68
C ASN A 192 1.60 -9.05 6.09
N ILE A 193 2.23 -8.48 7.13
CA ILE A 193 2.03 -8.92 8.51
C ILE A 193 0.56 -8.78 8.91
N HIS A 194 -0.08 -7.65 8.61
CA HIS A 194 -1.48 -7.41 8.94
C HIS A 194 -2.44 -8.37 8.22
N ILE A 195 -2.14 -8.75 6.98
CA ILE A 195 -2.91 -9.77 6.25
C ILE A 195 -2.76 -11.13 6.93
N HIS A 196 -1.52 -11.58 7.14
CA HIS A 196 -1.23 -12.90 7.68
C HIS A 196 -1.74 -13.07 9.11
N ALA A 197 -1.50 -12.08 9.97
CA ALA A 197 -1.89 -12.10 11.37
C ALA A 197 -3.40 -12.17 11.53
N TYR A 198 -4.17 -11.36 10.80
CA TYR A 198 -5.63 -11.43 10.82
C TYR A 198 -6.16 -12.83 10.49
N PHE A 199 -5.70 -13.44 9.39
CA PHE A 199 -6.18 -14.76 8.99
C PHE A 199 -5.68 -15.88 9.92
N ALA A 200 -4.53 -15.71 10.56
CA ALA A 200 -4.02 -16.67 11.55
C ALA A 200 -4.84 -16.59 12.86
N LEU A 201 -5.12 -15.38 13.34
CA LEU A 201 -5.94 -15.15 14.53
C LEU A 201 -7.38 -15.65 14.36
N GLN A 202 -7.97 -15.51 13.17
CA GLN A 202 -9.26 -16.14 12.85
C GLN A 202 -9.23 -17.68 12.94
N ARG A 203 -8.06 -18.30 12.73
CA ARG A 203 -7.83 -19.73 12.88
C ARG A 203 -7.38 -20.13 14.29
N GLY A 204 -7.26 -19.16 15.19
CA GLY A 204 -7.07 -19.34 16.63
C GLY A 204 -5.71 -18.92 17.18
N ASN A 205 -4.66 -18.83 16.36
CA ASN A 205 -3.33 -18.41 16.83
C ASN A 205 -2.47 -17.84 15.70
N PHE A 206 -1.58 -16.90 16.05
CA PHE A 206 -0.49 -16.44 15.21
C PHE A 206 0.84 -16.99 15.76
N ASP A 207 1.56 -17.75 14.94
CA ASP A 207 2.90 -18.23 15.29
C ASP A 207 3.97 -17.27 14.75
N LEU A 208 4.56 -16.50 15.68
CA LEU A 208 5.59 -15.51 15.37
C LEU A 208 6.84 -16.15 14.74
N GLU A 209 7.29 -17.28 15.28
CA GLU A 209 8.52 -17.92 14.82
C GLU A 209 8.32 -18.49 13.42
N GLU A 210 7.20 -19.19 13.18
CA GLU A 210 6.86 -19.70 11.86
C GLU A 210 6.72 -18.56 10.85
N TYR A 211 6.06 -17.46 11.22
CA TYR A 211 5.93 -16.31 10.34
C TYR A 211 7.30 -15.74 9.93
N VAL A 212 8.18 -15.48 10.91
CA VAL A 212 9.51 -14.90 10.67
C VAL A 212 10.38 -15.84 9.83
N ARG A 213 10.36 -17.15 10.09
CA ARG A 213 11.10 -18.14 9.29
C ARG A 213 10.64 -18.20 7.82
N ASN A 214 9.41 -17.81 7.54
CA ASN A 214 8.85 -17.79 6.18
C ASN A 214 9.07 -16.46 5.43
N LEU A 215 9.48 -15.39 6.10
CA LEU A 215 9.74 -14.08 5.46
C LEU A 215 10.73 -14.15 4.30
N PRO A 216 11.88 -14.88 4.38
CA PRO A 216 12.82 -15.01 3.26
C PRO A 216 12.18 -15.59 1.99
N ARG A 217 11.26 -16.55 2.14
CA ARG A 217 10.54 -17.12 0.98
C ARG A 217 9.58 -16.09 0.39
N TRP A 218 8.85 -15.38 1.24
CA TRP A 218 7.92 -14.35 0.80
C TRP A 218 8.64 -13.24 0.03
N ILE A 219 9.72 -12.68 0.58
CA ILE A 219 10.45 -11.60 -0.08
C ILE A 219 11.03 -12.04 -1.42
N ASN A 220 11.62 -13.24 -1.51
CA ASN A 220 12.18 -13.74 -2.77
C ASN A 220 11.10 -13.90 -3.85
N SER A 221 9.85 -14.18 -3.47
CA SER A 221 8.74 -14.22 -4.42
C SER A 221 8.37 -12.85 -4.99
N LYS A 222 8.88 -11.75 -4.42
CA LYS A 222 8.56 -10.38 -4.84
C LYS A 222 9.46 -9.82 -5.95
N GLN A 223 10.56 -10.50 -6.27
CA GLN A 223 11.47 -10.06 -7.33
C GLN A 223 10.76 -9.90 -8.69
N GLU A 224 9.80 -10.77 -8.99
CA GLU A 224 9.01 -10.70 -10.22
C GLU A 224 8.25 -9.37 -10.38
N PHE A 225 7.88 -8.70 -9.28
CA PHE A 225 7.26 -7.38 -9.37
C PHE A 225 8.28 -6.34 -9.83
N VAL A 226 9.50 -6.35 -9.28
CA VAL A 226 10.59 -5.45 -9.67
C VAL A 226 10.89 -5.58 -11.16
N ASP A 227 11.03 -6.82 -11.64
CA ASP A 227 11.39 -7.11 -13.02
C ASP A 227 10.33 -6.65 -14.05
N LYS A 228 9.08 -6.45 -13.59
CA LYS A 228 7.93 -6.06 -14.43
C LYS A 228 7.58 -4.58 -14.39
N LEU A 229 8.23 -3.80 -13.53
CA LEU A 229 8.06 -2.34 -13.49
C LEU A 229 8.50 -1.74 -14.83
N LEU A 230 7.84 -0.65 -15.22
CA LEU A 230 7.90 -0.09 -16.56
C LEU A 230 9.03 0.93 -16.70
N THR A 231 9.17 1.82 -15.73
CA THR A 231 10.18 2.89 -15.73
C THR A 231 11.52 2.42 -15.16
N GLU A 232 12.60 3.12 -15.52
CA GLU A 232 13.94 2.80 -15.03
C GLU A 232 14.10 3.17 -13.57
N SER A 233 13.66 4.37 -13.17
CA SER A 233 13.71 4.81 -11.77
C SER A 233 12.87 3.92 -10.87
N SER A 234 11.69 3.46 -11.27
CA SER A 234 10.91 2.51 -10.45
C SER A 234 11.65 1.21 -10.23
N ARG A 235 12.33 0.66 -11.25
CA ARG A 235 13.17 -0.55 -11.09
C ARG A 235 14.32 -0.30 -10.13
N GLU A 236 15.01 0.84 -10.22
CA GLU A 236 16.08 1.22 -9.30
C GLU A 236 15.59 1.30 -7.85
N VAL A 237 14.51 2.06 -7.61
CA VAL A 237 13.91 2.23 -6.28
C VAL A 237 13.42 0.90 -5.72
N ALA A 238 12.70 0.13 -6.53
CA ALA A 238 12.17 -1.15 -6.13
C ALA A 238 13.26 -2.17 -5.80
N GLN A 239 14.36 -2.18 -6.58
CA GLN A 239 15.51 -3.03 -6.28
C GLN A 239 16.18 -2.61 -4.98
N ALA A 240 16.39 -1.30 -4.75
CA ALA A 240 16.94 -0.80 -3.50
C ALA A 240 16.07 -1.16 -2.29
N ARG A 241 14.73 -1.00 -2.42
CA ARG A 241 13.77 -1.45 -1.40
C ARG A 241 13.90 -2.95 -1.16
N GLN A 242 13.96 -3.75 -2.21
CA GLN A 242 14.06 -5.21 -2.11
C GLN A 242 15.36 -5.66 -1.43
N ASP A 243 16.49 -5.05 -1.76
CA ASP A 243 17.80 -5.34 -1.16
C ASP A 243 17.80 -5.02 0.34
N ARG A 244 17.27 -3.85 0.75
CA ARG A 244 17.10 -3.49 2.16
C ARG A 244 16.22 -4.50 2.90
N ASN A 245 15.14 -4.91 2.26
CA ASN A 245 14.13 -5.77 2.84
C ASN A 245 14.68 -7.21 3.04
N GLN A 246 15.56 -7.69 2.15
CA GLN A 246 16.30 -8.95 2.34
C GLN A 246 17.23 -8.88 3.55
N GLN A 247 17.92 -7.77 3.75
CA GLN A 247 18.79 -7.56 4.91
C GLN A 247 17.96 -7.51 6.21
N LEU A 248 16.87 -6.76 6.24
CA LEU A 248 15.99 -6.66 7.41
C LEU A 248 15.44 -8.02 7.82
N PHE A 249 15.00 -8.85 6.87
CA PHE A 249 14.44 -10.15 7.22
C PHE A 249 15.49 -11.18 7.62
N ALA A 250 16.71 -11.09 7.10
CA ALA A 250 17.83 -11.84 7.64
C ALA A 250 18.10 -11.46 9.11
N GLN A 251 18.01 -10.16 9.45
CA GLN A 251 18.11 -9.70 10.84
C GLN A 251 16.97 -10.24 11.70
N MET A 252 15.70 -10.18 11.24
CA MET A 252 14.55 -10.73 11.98
C MET A 252 14.68 -12.24 12.23
N VAL A 253 15.19 -13.00 11.26
CA VAL A 253 15.48 -14.43 11.45
C VAL A 253 16.58 -14.62 12.49
N GLY A 254 17.64 -13.81 12.46
CA GLY A 254 18.69 -13.83 13.50
C GLY A 254 18.17 -13.46 14.89
N GLU A 255 17.16 -12.59 14.98
CA GLU A 255 16.54 -12.22 16.25
C GLU A 255 15.86 -13.41 16.97
N LEU A 256 15.54 -14.49 16.23
CA LEU A 256 15.01 -15.73 16.83
C LEU A 256 16.04 -16.46 17.72
N GLU A 257 17.34 -16.14 17.62
CA GLU A 257 18.36 -16.74 18.49
C GLU A 257 18.31 -16.20 19.93
N ASP A 258 17.73 -15.02 20.13
CA ASP A 258 17.57 -14.36 21.43
C ASP A 258 16.15 -13.77 21.54
N MET A 259 15.16 -14.66 21.54
CA MET A 259 13.75 -14.26 21.52
C MET A 259 13.35 -13.42 22.73
N GLU A 260 13.96 -13.64 23.90
CA GLU A 260 13.62 -12.91 25.12
C GLU A 260 13.95 -11.42 24.97
N ILE A 261 15.18 -11.11 24.56
CA ILE A 261 15.61 -9.72 24.30
C ILE A 261 14.85 -9.14 23.10
N ASN A 262 14.73 -9.88 22.00
CA ASN A 262 14.22 -9.31 20.75
C ASN A 262 12.69 -9.14 20.72
N ARG A 263 11.93 -9.92 21.47
CA ARG A 263 10.50 -9.64 21.68
C ARG A 263 10.29 -8.38 22.54
N LYS A 264 11.19 -8.12 23.50
CA LYS A 264 11.13 -6.93 24.35
C LYS A 264 11.60 -5.67 23.61
N TYR A 265 12.70 -5.75 22.87
CA TYR A 265 13.45 -4.59 22.36
C TYR A 265 13.63 -4.51 20.84
N GLY A 266 13.44 -5.64 20.14
CA GLY A 266 13.78 -5.79 18.73
C GLY A 266 12.59 -5.75 17.78
N LEU A 267 12.85 -6.14 16.53
CA LEU A 267 11.88 -6.20 15.46
C LEU A 267 10.80 -7.26 15.71
N LEU A 268 11.12 -8.34 16.45
CA LEU A 268 10.11 -9.31 16.89
C LEU A 268 9.01 -8.63 17.74
N GLY A 269 9.39 -7.72 18.64
CA GLY A 269 8.42 -6.94 19.44
C GLY A 269 7.58 -5.98 18.59
N VAL A 270 8.14 -5.44 17.50
CA VAL A 270 7.40 -4.63 16.53
C VAL A 270 6.37 -5.50 15.77
N ILE A 271 6.74 -6.72 15.38
CA ILE A 271 5.81 -7.67 14.75
C ILE A 271 4.67 -8.00 15.72
N GLU A 272 4.95 -8.27 16.99
CA GLU A 272 3.92 -8.54 18.00
C GLU A 272 2.96 -7.37 18.18
N TYR A 273 3.47 -6.13 18.16
CA TYR A 273 2.64 -4.93 18.16
C TYR A 273 1.76 -4.84 16.90
N PHE A 274 2.30 -5.11 15.71
CA PHE A 274 1.47 -5.15 14.50
C PHE A 274 0.39 -6.23 14.59
N VAL A 275 0.71 -7.42 15.12
CA VAL A 275 -0.25 -8.51 15.33
C VAL A 275 -1.38 -8.10 16.29
N SER A 276 -1.09 -7.30 17.33
CA SER A 276 -2.12 -6.82 18.25
C SER A 276 -3.08 -5.79 17.63
N GLU A 277 -2.68 -5.14 16.53
CA GLU A 277 -3.43 -4.05 15.88
C GLU A 277 -4.05 -4.46 14.52
N THR A 278 -4.44 -5.73 14.37
CA THR A 278 -4.82 -6.33 13.07
C THR A 278 -6.25 -6.08 12.61
N GLU A 279 -7.14 -5.58 13.47
CA GLU A 279 -8.55 -5.37 13.12
C GLU A 279 -8.73 -4.25 12.10
N ASP A 280 -8.19 -3.06 12.37
CA ASP A 280 -8.25 -1.90 11.46
C ASP A 280 -6.92 -1.11 11.47
N PRO A 281 -5.82 -1.71 10.96
CA PRO A 281 -4.50 -1.10 11.03
C PRO A 281 -4.43 0.28 10.39
N HIS A 282 -3.89 1.27 11.10
CA HIS A 282 -3.63 2.59 10.53
C HIS A 282 -2.12 2.84 10.46
N PHE A 283 -1.59 2.99 9.25
CA PHE A 283 -0.15 3.10 8.99
C PHE A 283 0.50 4.23 9.80
N LEU A 284 0.00 5.46 9.65
CA LEU A 284 0.57 6.63 10.33
C LEU A 284 0.46 6.54 11.85
N ASN A 285 -0.72 6.19 12.39
CA ASN A 285 -0.89 6.04 13.84
C ASN A 285 0.04 4.99 14.45
N GLN A 286 0.23 3.84 13.78
CA GLN A 286 1.14 2.80 14.27
C GLN A 286 2.61 3.23 14.18
N LEU A 287 3.00 3.90 13.10
CA LEU A 287 4.34 4.46 12.95
C LEU A 287 4.61 5.52 14.04
N GLU A 288 3.65 6.41 14.29
CA GLU A 288 3.75 7.45 15.31
C GLU A 288 3.83 6.84 16.72
N TYR A 289 2.96 5.88 17.05
CA TYR A 289 3.05 5.15 18.32
C TYR A 289 4.40 4.47 18.50
N LEU A 290 4.91 3.78 17.47
CA LEU A 290 6.20 3.11 17.54
C LEU A 290 7.34 4.08 17.80
N LYS A 291 7.31 5.26 17.18
CA LYS A 291 8.34 6.30 17.32
C LYS A 291 8.25 7.08 18.63
N CYS A 292 7.05 7.43 19.05
CA CYS A 292 6.80 8.40 20.13
C CYS A 292 6.54 7.72 21.48
N GLU A 293 6.09 6.46 21.50
CA GLU A 293 5.75 5.76 22.73
C GLU A 293 6.55 4.46 22.89
N TRP A 294 6.45 3.54 21.92
CA TRP A 294 7.05 2.21 22.05
C TRP A 294 8.58 2.28 22.16
N LEU A 295 9.26 2.90 21.18
CA LEU A 295 10.72 2.96 21.14
C LEU A 295 11.33 3.74 22.31
N PRO A 296 10.80 4.92 22.72
CA PRO A 296 11.27 5.62 23.91
C PRO A 296 11.11 4.80 25.19
N LEU A 297 9.98 4.11 25.36
CA LEU A 297 9.76 3.24 26.52
C LEU A 297 10.77 2.09 26.56
N ARG A 298 11.05 1.46 25.42
CA ARG A 298 12.06 0.40 25.32
C ARG A 298 13.47 0.90 25.62
N LYS A 299 13.82 2.12 25.19
CA LYS A 299 15.09 2.78 25.55
C LYS A 299 15.21 2.99 27.06
N GLN A 300 14.13 3.42 27.72
CA GLN A 300 14.11 3.57 29.17
C GLN A 300 14.31 2.22 29.87
N TRP A 301 13.58 1.18 29.47
CA TRP A 301 13.71 -0.16 30.05
C TRP A 301 15.11 -0.74 29.90
N ALA A 302 15.74 -0.58 28.74
CA ALA A 302 17.11 -1.04 28.53
C ALA A 302 18.11 -0.36 29.49
N ALA A 303 17.88 0.91 29.84
CA ALA A 303 18.73 1.64 30.77
C ALA A 303 18.47 1.29 32.25
N GLU A 304 17.22 0.96 32.61
CA GLU A 304 16.77 0.83 34.00
C GLU A 304 16.64 -0.62 34.48
N GLU A 305 16.26 -1.56 33.60
CA GLU A 305 15.84 -2.91 33.99
C GLU A 305 16.89 -3.99 33.69
N GLU A 306 17.78 -3.77 32.72
CA GLU A 306 18.74 -4.77 32.30
C GLU A 306 19.97 -4.78 33.22
N ASN A 307 20.10 -5.86 33.98
CA ASN A 307 21.02 -5.94 35.12
C ASN A 307 22.46 -6.28 34.70
N SER A 308 22.65 -6.99 33.59
CA SER A 308 23.98 -7.31 33.08
C SER A 308 24.43 -6.34 31.97
N ALA A 309 25.74 -6.14 31.85
CA ALA A 309 26.29 -5.34 30.75
C ALA A 309 26.03 -6.00 29.38
N SER A 310 26.02 -7.33 29.33
CA SER A 310 25.80 -8.09 28.09
C SER A 310 24.34 -8.01 27.61
N GLU A 311 23.35 -8.04 28.50
CA GLU A 311 21.94 -7.86 28.13
C GLU A 311 21.68 -6.43 27.64
N ARG A 312 22.27 -5.43 28.30
CA ARG A 312 22.19 -4.03 27.87
C ARG A 312 22.74 -3.82 26.46
N GLU A 313 23.92 -4.35 26.16
CA GLU A 313 24.51 -4.23 24.83
C GLU A 313 23.64 -4.89 23.75
N ARG A 314 23.07 -6.07 24.03
CA ARG A 314 22.15 -6.74 23.11
C ARG A 314 20.84 -5.97 22.94
N ALA A 315 20.25 -5.46 24.02
CA ALA A 315 19.04 -4.65 23.98
C ALA A 315 19.24 -3.34 23.19
N GLU A 316 20.36 -2.64 23.42
CA GLU A 316 20.75 -1.44 22.67
C GLU A 316 20.91 -1.73 21.17
N ALA A 317 21.55 -2.85 20.81
CA ALA A 317 21.67 -3.28 19.42
C ALA A 317 20.29 -3.53 18.78
N SER A 318 19.35 -4.16 19.50
CA SER A 318 17.98 -4.39 19.03
C SER A 318 17.18 -3.09 18.87
N ILE A 319 17.27 -2.19 19.84
CA ILE A 319 16.66 -0.85 19.79
C ILE A 319 17.17 -0.05 18.59
N ASN A 320 18.48 -0.11 18.30
CA ASN A 320 19.07 0.60 17.17
C ASN A 320 18.52 0.08 15.84
N ARG A 321 18.38 -1.25 15.68
CA ARG A 321 17.73 -1.84 14.49
C ARG A 321 16.29 -1.38 14.33
N VAL A 322 15.50 -1.35 15.41
CA VAL A 322 14.13 -0.83 15.36
C VAL A 322 14.12 0.65 14.98
N SER A 323 15.01 1.47 15.55
CA SER A 323 15.10 2.89 15.23
C SER A 323 15.39 3.12 13.74
N GLU A 324 16.34 2.38 13.16
CA GLU A 324 16.66 2.43 11.73
C GLU A 324 15.47 1.99 10.87
N PHE A 325 14.83 0.87 11.23
CA PHE A 325 13.62 0.40 10.56
C PHE A 325 12.51 1.46 10.52
N LEU A 326 12.22 2.12 11.64
CA LEU A 326 11.16 3.12 11.71
C LEU A 326 11.48 4.37 10.89
N THR A 327 12.74 4.82 10.87
CA THR A 327 13.18 5.92 10.00
C THR A 327 12.97 5.57 8.54
N LEU A 328 13.44 4.41 8.11
CA LEU A 328 13.31 3.97 6.72
C LEU A 328 11.86 3.69 6.31
N LEU A 329 11.03 3.16 7.21
CA LEU A 329 9.60 2.94 6.97
C LEU A 329 8.85 4.26 6.76
N GLU A 330 9.20 5.29 7.54
CA GLU A 330 8.64 6.63 7.37
C GLU A 330 9.01 7.25 6.02
N GLN A 331 10.30 7.21 5.68
CA GLN A 331 10.81 7.70 4.40
C GLN A 331 10.12 6.99 3.22
N GLU A 332 10.03 5.66 3.28
CA GLU A 332 9.36 4.87 2.26
C GLU A 332 7.87 5.23 2.13
N GLY A 333 7.20 5.49 3.26
CA GLY A 333 5.81 5.95 3.31
C GLY A 333 5.59 7.37 2.80
N GLN A 334 6.64 8.20 2.77
CA GLN A 334 6.62 9.55 2.20
C GLN A 334 7.01 9.57 0.70
N GLY A 335 7.21 8.39 0.10
CA GLY A 335 7.65 8.28 -1.29
C GLY A 335 9.13 8.65 -1.49
N GLU A 336 9.90 8.80 -0.40
CA GLU A 336 11.34 9.05 -0.49
C GLU A 336 12.06 7.78 -0.96
N ILE A 337 13.19 8.01 -1.65
CA ILE A 337 13.98 6.96 -2.32
C ILE A 337 15.28 6.71 -1.56
#